data_AF-A0A3C0L8W7-F1
#
_entry.id   AF-A0A3C0L8W7-F1
#
_cell.length_a   1.000
_cell.length_b   1.000
_cell.length_c   1.000
_cell.angle_alpha   90.00
_cell.angle_beta   90.00
_cell.angle_gamma   90.00
#
_symmetry.space_group_name_H-M   'P 1'
#
loop_
_entity.id
_entity.type
_entity.pdbx_description
1 polymer ?
#
loop_
_entity_poly.entity_id
_entity_poly.type
_entity_poly.pdbx_seq_one_letter_code
_entity_poly.pdbx_strand_id
1 'polypeptide(L)'
;MREEKKERIKAKALEYFQRAGIVLSSQEKENMEIVDLGLNDFERTGIVLVVYVNNSRYCAKEMVLFPHQTCPEHRHPDHNGMEGKRETFRCRYGKVYLYIEGEKTENLKTHPPAGDEKYYSVYHEIILLPGDQYTIDKNILHWFQAGKKGAVISEFSSPSDDASDIFTDPRIKRVLND
;
A
#
# COMPACT_ATOMS: atom_id res chain seq x y z
N MET A 1 13.13 7.19 11.32
CA MET A 1 12.01 7.53 12.25
C MET A 1 12.38 7.19 13.69
N ARG A 2 12.04 8.03 14.70
CA ARG A 2 12.31 7.75 16.13
C ARG A 2 11.44 6.57 16.65
N GLU A 3 11.96 5.77 17.57
CA GLU A 3 11.26 4.57 18.11
C GLU A 3 9.90 4.89 18.73
N GLU A 4 9.79 5.94 19.56
CA GLU A 4 8.50 6.35 20.15
C GLU A 4 7.43 6.65 19.09
N LYS A 5 7.83 7.20 17.92
CA LYS A 5 6.91 7.44 16.81
C LYS A 5 6.47 6.13 16.16
N LYS A 6 7.39 5.17 15.99
CA LYS A 6 7.07 3.84 15.45
C LYS A 6 6.07 3.11 16.34
N GLU A 7 6.28 3.11 17.66
CA GLU A 7 5.36 2.46 18.61
C GLU A 7 3.96 3.07 18.58
N ARG A 8 3.86 4.40 18.47
CA ARG A 8 2.56 5.08 18.29
C ARG A 8 1.87 4.70 16.98
N ILE A 9 2.62 4.55 15.90
CA ILE A 9 2.09 4.11 14.61
C ILE A 9 1.61 2.66 14.69
N LYS A 10 2.40 1.74 15.28
CA LYS A 10 2.02 0.34 15.47
C LYS A 10 0.76 0.23 16.32
N ALA A 11 0.70 0.91 17.47
CA ALA A 11 -0.48 0.94 18.34
C ALA A 11 -1.73 1.42 17.59
N LYS A 12 -1.60 2.49 16.81
CA LYS A 12 -2.71 3.00 15.98
C LYS A 12 -3.11 2.01 14.89
N ALA A 13 -2.17 1.35 14.22
CA ALA A 13 -2.47 0.33 13.20
C ALA A 13 -3.22 -0.87 13.81
N LEU A 14 -2.88 -1.28 15.04
CA LEU A 14 -3.61 -2.34 15.75
C LEU A 14 -5.08 -1.97 15.99
N GLU A 15 -5.40 -0.71 16.27
CA GLU A 15 -6.81 -0.27 16.37
C GLU A 15 -7.55 -0.42 15.03
N TYR A 16 -6.87 -0.20 13.90
CA TYR A 16 -7.46 -0.37 12.57
C TYR A 16 -7.74 -1.85 12.28
N PHE A 17 -6.78 -2.74 12.54
CA PHE A 17 -6.99 -4.18 12.42
C PHE A 17 -8.15 -4.65 13.31
N GLN A 18 -8.23 -4.16 14.55
CA GLN A 18 -9.35 -4.46 15.45
C GLN A 18 -10.70 -3.98 14.88
N ARG A 19 -10.78 -2.76 14.33
CA ARG A 19 -12.00 -2.23 13.68
C ARG A 19 -12.42 -3.05 12.46
N ALA A 20 -11.46 -3.65 11.75
CA ALA A 20 -11.71 -4.54 10.63
C ALA A 20 -12.04 -5.99 11.06
N GLY A 21 -12.02 -6.29 12.36
CA GLY A 21 -12.25 -7.64 12.88
C GLY A 21 -11.09 -8.61 12.60
N ILE A 22 -9.88 -8.08 12.36
CA ILE A 22 -8.69 -8.87 12.03
C ILE A 22 -7.92 -9.15 13.31
N VAL A 23 -7.79 -10.44 13.63
CA VAL A 23 -7.02 -10.91 14.78
C VAL A 23 -5.60 -11.22 14.33
N LEU A 24 -4.63 -10.55 14.95
CA LEU A 24 -3.20 -10.83 14.75
C LEU A 24 -2.63 -11.59 15.96
N SER A 25 -1.81 -12.60 15.66
CA SER A 25 -0.92 -13.27 16.60
C SER A 25 0.15 -12.32 17.16
N SER A 26 0.83 -12.72 18.23
CA SER A 26 1.93 -11.91 18.78
C SER A 26 3.06 -11.72 17.77
N GLN A 27 3.38 -12.74 16.98
CA GLN A 27 4.45 -12.67 15.98
C GLN A 27 4.11 -11.69 14.85
N GLU A 28 2.86 -11.70 14.37
CA GLU A 28 2.40 -10.78 13.33
C GLU A 28 2.41 -9.33 13.82
N LYS A 29 2.11 -9.09 15.10
CA LYS A 29 2.21 -7.74 15.70
C LYS A 29 3.65 -7.26 15.80
N GLU A 30 4.57 -8.15 16.17
CA GLU A 30 6.00 -7.84 16.27
C GLU A 30 6.59 -7.51 14.89
N ASN A 31 6.30 -8.36 13.90
CA ASN A 31 6.75 -8.25 12.52
C ASN A 31 6.05 -7.15 11.70
N MET A 32 5.16 -6.37 12.31
CA MET A 32 4.50 -5.27 11.64
C MET A 32 5.51 -4.26 11.11
N GLU A 33 5.45 -4.00 9.82
CA GLU A 33 6.34 -3.09 9.11
C GLU A 33 5.71 -1.71 9.00
N ILE A 34 6.53 -0.68 9.25
CA ILE A 34 6.19 0.71 8.97
C ILE A 34 7.07 1.15 7.81
N VAL A 35 6.46 1.41 6.66
CA VAL A 35 7.17 1.76 5.44
C VAL A 35 6.93 3.25 5.15
N ASP A 36 7.97 4.07 5.39
CA ASP A 36 7.97 5.51 5.06
C ASP A 36 8.65 5.83 3.71
N LEU A 37 9.12 4.78 3.02
CA LEU A 37 9.70 4.83 1.67
C LEU A 37 10.89 5.78 1.52
N GLY A 38 11.56 6.13 2.63
CA GLY A 38 12.69 7.05 2.64
C GLY A 38 12.34 8.53 2.44
N LEU A 39 11.05 8.87 2.36
CA LEU A 39 10.57 10.24 2.13
C LEU A 39 10.50 11.07 3.43
N ASN A 40 10.65 10.42 4.60
CA ASN A 40 10.52 11.05 5.92
C ASN A 40 9.18 11.75 6.17
N ASP A 41 8.13 11.39 5.41
CA ASP A 41 6.80 12.02 5.45
C ASP A 41 5.68 10.98 5.58
N PHE A 42 5.86 10.09 6.55
CA PHE A 42 4.94 8.97 6.78
C PHE A 42 3.47 9.39 6.91
N GLU A 43 3.16 10.57 7.46
CA GLU A 43 1.76 10.98 7.66
C GLU A 43 1.00 11.19 6.34
N ARG A 44 1.69 11.66 5.29
CA ARG A 44 1.10 11.86 3.96
C ARG A 44 1.37 10.69 3.03
N THR A 45 2.59 10.13 3.08
CA THR A 45 3.06 9.08 2.18
C THR A 45 3.71 7.96 2.97
N GLY A 46 3.11 6.78 2.93
CA GLY A 46 3.60 5.61 3.64
C GLY A 46 2.51 4.58 3.83
N ILE A 47 2.87 3.46 4.44
CA ILE A 47 1.96 2.36 4.69
C ILE A 47 2.42 1.55 5.90
N VAL A 48 1.48 0.97 6.65
CA VAL A 48 1.76 -0.08 7.62
C VAL A 48 1.31 -1.40 7.03
N LEU A 49 2.11 -2.46 7.16
CA LEU A 49 1.73 -3.78 6.68
C LEU A 49 2.16 -4.90 7.62
N VAL A 50 1.44 -6.01 7.51
CA VAL A 50 1.78 -7.30 8.11
C VAL A 50 1.79 -8.32 6.98
N VAL A 51 2.93 -8.98 6.77
CA VAL A 51 3.03 -10.10 5.83
C VAL A 51 2.62 -11.37 6.57
N TYR A 52 1.50 -11.96 6.19
CA TYR A 52 1.07 -13.25 6.74
C TYR A 52 1.95 -14.38 6.23
N VAL A 53 2.23 -14.34 4.93
CA VAL A 53 2.99 -15.36 4.24
C VAL A 53 3.54 -14.78 2.95
N ASN A 54 4.76 -15.15 2.61
CA ASN A 54 5.35 -14.95 1.30
C ASN A 54 6.22 -16.17 0.99
N ASN A 55 5.90 -16.89 -0.07
CA ASN A 55 6.62 -18.08 -0.51
C ASN A 55 6.72 -18.11 -2.03
N SER A 56 7.32 -19.16 -2.60
CA SER A 56 7.55 -19.28 -4.05
C SER A 56 6.30 -19.33 -4.93
N ARG A 57 5.09 -19.41 -4.35
CA ARG A 57 3.82 -19.48 -5.12
C ARG A 57 2.84 -18.35 -4.82
N TYR A 58 2.81 -17.83 -3.60
CA TYR A 58 1.82 -16.82 -3.22
C TYR A 58 2.30 -15.97 -2.05
N CYS A 59 1.71 -14.78 -1.94
CA CYS A 59 1.85 -13.88 -0.81
C CYS A 59 0.46 -13.42 -0.34
N ALA A 60 0.35 -13.17 0.97
CA ALA A 60 -0.79 -12.48 1.54
C ALA A 60 -0.32 -11.47 2.58
N LYS A 61 -0.84 -10.25 2.49
CA LYS A 61 -0.53 -9.15 3.41
C LYS A 61 -1.82 -8.51 3.89
N GLU A 62 -1.78 -7.91 5.07
CA GLU A 62 -2.79 -6.95 5.50
C GLU A 62 -2.14 -5.58 5.68
N MET A 63 -2.78 -4.55 5.14
CA MET A 63 -2.25 -3.20 5.10
C MET A 63 -3.18 -2.22 5.78
N VAL A 64 -2.60 -1.19 6.39
CA VAL A 64 -3.29 -0.05 6.95
C VAL A 64 -2.76 1.22 6.32
N LEU A 65 -3.70 2.05 5.84
CA LEU A 65 -3.47 3.44 5.53
C LEU A 65 -4.24 4.32 6.51
N PHE A 66 -3.56 5.29 7.10
CA PHE A 66 -4.19 6.31 7.94
C PHE A 66 -5.00 7.31 7.11
N PRO A 67 -5.83 8.15 7.74
CA PRO A 67 -6.68 9.08 7.01
C PRO A 67 -5.88 9.94 6.04
N HIS A 68 -6.27 9.93 4.76
CA HIS A 68 -5.61 10.68 3.67
C HIS A 68 -4.16 10.25 3.36
N GLN A 69 -3.67 9.18 3.98
CA GLN A 69 -2.34 8.65 3.68
C GLN A 69 -2.34 7.97 2.30
N THR A 70 -1.24 8.13 1.58
CA THR A 70 -1.04 7.64 0.22
C THR A 70 0.07 6.60 0.17
N CYS A 71 -0.18 5.47 -0.49
CA CYS A 71 0.87 4.62 -1.04
C CYS A 71 1.22 5.16 -2.43
N PRO A 72 2.48 5.52 -2.70
CA PRO A 72 2.87 6.23 -3.92
C PRO A 72 2.85 5.34 -5.16
N GLU A 73 2.96 5.98 -6.33
CA GLU A 73 2.88 5.30 -7.62
C GLU A 73 4.06 4.36 -7.86
N HIS A 74 3.72 3.10 -8.17
CA HIS A 74 4.67 2.05 -8.48
C HIS A 74 4.05 0.97 -9.37
N ARG A 75 4.89 0.04 -9.84
CA ARG A 75 4.49 -1.16 -10.59
C ARG A 75 5.39 -2.35 -10.24
N HIS A 76 4.88 -3.54 -10.56
CA HIS A 76 5.57 -4.81 -10.31
C HIS A 76 5.95 -5.50 -11.64
N PRO A 77 7.12 -5.19 -12.22
CA PRO A 77 7.56 -5.78 -13.49
C PRO A 77 8.08 -7.21 -13.32
N ASP A 78 8.19 -7.93 -14.43
CA ASP A 78 9.02 -9.14 -14.50
C ASP A 78 10.47 -8.79 -14.13
N HIS A 79 11.13 -9.65 -13.35
CA HIS A 79 12.49 -9.42 -12.85
C HIS A 79 13.21 -10.75 -12.63
N ASN A 80 14.51 -10.82 -12.94
CA ASN A 80 15.36 -12.00 -12.68
C ASN A 80 14.77 -13.33 -13.20
N GLY A 81 14.03 -13.31 -14.31
CA GLY A 81 13.37 -14.50 -14.87
C GLY A 81 12.09 -14.93 -14.15
N MET A 82 11.62 -14.15 -13.18
CA MET A 82 10.34 -14.29 -12.50
C MET A 82 9.30 -13.35 -13.10
N GLU A 83 8.06 -13.82 -13.13
CA GLU A 83 6.91 -13.01 -13.53
C GLU A 83 6.59 -11.96 -12.46
N GLY A 84 6.27 -10.74 -12.90
CA GLY A 84 5.91 -9.63 -12.04
C GLY A 84 4.70 -9.92 -11.17
N LYS A 85 4.65 -9.27 -10.01
CA LYS A 85 3.58 -9.50 -9.03
C LYS A 85 2.22 -9.10 -9.63
N ARG A 86 1.28 -10.04 -9.63
CA ARG A 86 -0.15 -9.76 -9.81
C ARG A 86 -0.82 -9.80 -8.45
N GLU A 87 -1.63 -8.81 -8.14
CA GLU A 87 -2.17 -8.63 -6.81
C GLU A 87 -3.65 -8.25 -6.81
N THR A 88 -4.33 -8.63 -5.74
CA THR A 88 -5.74 -8.35 -5.53
C THR A 88 -5.90 -7.63 -4.21
N PHE A 89 -6.47 -6.43 -4.28
CA PHE A 89 -6.83 -5.65 -3.11
C PHE A 89 -8.28 -5.87 -2.76
N ARG A 90 -8.53 -6.16 -1.49
CA ARG A 90 -9.88 -6.23 -0.92
C ARG A 90 -9.98 -5.27 0.27
N CYS A 91 -10.86 -4.28 0.17
CA CYS A 91 -11.06 -3.35 1.28
C CYS A 91 -11.83 -4.05 2.41
N ARG A 92 -11.30 -3.97 3.62
CA ARG A 92 -11.88 -4.56 4.84
C ARG A 92 -12.55 -3.53 5.73
N TYR A 93 -12.02 -2.31 5.75
CA TYR A 93 -12.54 -1.21 6.54
C TYR A 93 -12.21 0.12 5.86
N GLY A 94 -13.07 1.12 6.08
CA GLY A 94 -12.83 2.47 5.62
C GLY A 94 -13.13 2.65 4.15
N LYS A 95 -12.19 3.21 3.39
CA LYS A 95 -12.30 3.43 1.94
C LYS A 95 -10.93 3.60 1.33
N VAL A 96 -10.67 2.96 0.20
CA VAL A 96 -9.50 3.23 -0.64
C VAL A 96 -9.92 3.84 -1.98
N TYR A 97 -9.15 4.82 -2.43
CA TYR A 97 -9.16 5.33 -3.79
C TYR A 97 -7.92 4.78 -4.47
N LEU A 98 -8.11 3.79 -5.34
CA LEU A 98 -7.05 3.17 -6.14
C LEU A 98 -7.02 3.86 -7.50
N TYR A 99 -5.84 4.22 -7.96
CA TYR A 99 -5.63 4.83 -9.27
C TYR A 99 -4.69 3.94 -10.06
N ILE A 100 -5.07 3.62 -11.30
CA ILE A 100 -4.30 2.76 -12.20
C ILE A 100 -4.19 3.39 -13.58
N GLU A 101 -3.39 2.77 -14.46
CA GLU A 101 -3.36 3.09 -15.89
C GLU A 101 -4.76 2.96 -16.53
N GLY A 102 -5.07 3.88 -17.45
CA GLY A 102 -6.35 3.89 -18.16
C GLY A 102 -6.86 5.30 -18.45
N GLU A 103 -8.11 5.40 -18.90
CA GLU A 103 -8.76 6.70 -19.10
C GLU A 103 -8.90 7.44 -17.77
N LYS A 104 -8.38 8.66 -17.73
CA LYS A 104 -8.44 9.54 -16.56
C LYS A 104 -9.89 9.82 -16.19
N THR A 105 -10.22 9.61 -14.92
CA THR A 105 -11.52 9.99 -14.36
C THR A 105 -11.63 11.52 -14.28
N GLU A 106 -12.70 12.10 -14.82
CA GLU A 106 -12.86 13.57 -14.91
C GLU A 106 -12.91 14.26 -13.53
N ASN A 107 -13.58 13.64 -12.55
CA ASN A 107 -13.86 14.23 -11.25
C ASN A 107 -13.28 13.39 -10.09
N LEU A 108 -11.95 13.31 -10.06
CA LEU A 108 -11.15 12.60 -9.05
C LEU A 108 -11.59 12.98 -7.62
N LYS A 109 -11.68 12.00 -6.72
CA LYS A 109 -12.08 12.20 -5.32
C LYS A 109 -10.91 12.52 -4.41
N THR A 110 -9.70 12.14 -4.82
CA THR A 110 -8.48 12.50 -4.13
C THR A 110 -7.40 12.94 -5.10
N HIS A 111 -6.36 13.55 -4.56
CA HIS A 111 -5.21 14.00 -5.31
C HIS A 111 -3.93 13.46 -4.67
N PRO A 112 -2.84 13.33 -5.44
CA PRO A 112 -1.53 13.07 -4.88
C PRO A 112 -1.15 14.04 -3.75
N PRO A 113 -0.23 13.66 -2.85
CA PRO A 113 0.27 14.55 -1.82
C PRO A 113 0.79 15.88 -2.41
N ALA A 114 0.40 16.98 -1.78
CA ALA A 114 0.76 18.32 -2.25
C ALA A 114 2.28 18.50 -2.32
N GLY A 115 2.77 18.92 -3.50
CA GLY A 115 4.19 19.10 -3.83
C GLY A 115 4.84 17.89 -4.53
N ASP A 116 4.18 16.74 -4.56
CA ASP A 116 4.68 15.51 -5.16
C ASP A 116 3.92 15.11 -6.44
N GLU A 117 3.00 15.95 -6.93
CA GLU A 117 2.08 15.63 -8.02
C GLU A 117 2.79 15.18 -9.31
N LYS A 118 3.98 15.73 -9.57
CA LYS A 118 4.79 15.39 -10.75
C LYS A 118 5.28 13.93 -10.77
N TYR A 119 5.16 13.21 -9.66
CA TYR A 119 5.54 11.80 -9.54
C TYR A 119 4.35 10.84 -9.65
N TYR A 120 3.19 11.34 -10.09
CA TYR A 120 1.98 10.55 -10.29
C TYR A 120 1.47 10.80 -11.71
N SER A 121 1.37 9.73 -12.49
CA SER A 121 1.05 9.75 -13.91
C SER A 121 -0.28 9.09 -14.25
N VAL A 122 -0.80 8.23 -13.38
CA VAL A 122 -2.04 7.48 -13.63
C VAL A 122 -3.23 7.99 -12.82
N TYR A 123 -4.42 8.00 -13.43
CA TYR A 123 -5.59 8.68 -12.87
C TYR A 123 -6.93 7.99 -13.22
N HIS A 124 -6.92 6.71 -13.61
CA HIS A 124 -8.16 5.92 -13.69
C HIS A 124 -8.57 5.51 -12.28
N GLU A 125 -9.63 6.13 -11.74
CA GLU A 125 -10.05 5.97 -10.35
C GLU A 125 -10.98 4.75 -10.17
N ILE A 126 -10.62 3.92 -9.19
CA ILE A 126 -11.43 2.82 -8.68
C ILE A 126 -11.62 3.05 -7.18
N ILE A 127 -12.87 3.12 -6.74
CA ILE A 127 -13.22 3.33 -5.33
C ILE A 127 -13.57 1.98 -4.72
N LEU A 128 -12.82 1.56 -3.70
CA LEU A 128 -13.11 0.35 -2.93
C LEU A 128 -13.68 0.68 -1.56
N LEU A 129 -14.92 0.25 -1.32
CA LEU A 129 -15.58 0.23 -0.02
C LEU A 129 -15.40 -1.15 0.65
N PRO A 130 -15.70 -1.30 1.96
CA PRO A 130 -15.59 -2.58 2.63
C PRO A 130 -16.41 -3.66 1.92
N GLY A 131 -15.73 -4.72 1.47
CA GLY A 131 -16.33 -5.79 0.68
C GLY A 131 -16.02 -5.73 -0.81
N ASP A 132 -15.62 -4.57 -1.34
CA ASP A 132 -15.20 -4.41 -2.72
C ASP A 132 -13.78 -4.95 -2.93
N GLN A 133 -13.50 -5.33 -4.17
CA GLN A 133 -12.25 -5.93 -4.57
C GLN A 133 -11.85 -5.50 -5.98
N TYR A 134 -10.55 -5.36 -6.20
CA TYR A 134 -9.98 -5.14 -7.52
C TYR A 134 -8.66 -5.90 -7.66
N THR A 135 -8.41 -6.45 -8.84
CA THR A 135 -7.15 -7.14 -9.17
C THR A 135 -6.35 -6.28 -10.13
N ILE A 136 -5.16 -5.88 -9.69
CA ILE A 136 -4.18 -5.15 -10.49
C ILE A 136 -3.32 -6.21 -11.18
N ASP A 137 -3.29 -6.18 -12.51
CA ASP A 137 -2.42 -7.08 -13.26
C ASP A 137 -0.95 -6.69 -13.08
N LYS A 138 -0.04 -7.62 -13.38
CA LYS A 138 1.39 -7.35 -13.25
C LYS A 138 1.81 -6.16 -14.09
N ASN A 139 2.84 -5.46 -13.63
CA ASN A 139 3.48 -4.37 -14.35
C ASN A 139 2.56 -3.18 -14.72
N ILE A 140 1.40 -3.03 -14.06
CA ILE A 140 0.53 -1.87 -14.18
C ILE A 140 0.92 -0.83 -13.12
N LEU A 141 1.16 0.41 -13.55
CA LEU A 141 1.34 1.53 -12.63
C LEU A 141 0.07 1.75 -11.81
N HIS A 142 0.25 1.90 -10.51
CA HIS A 142 -0.84 2.18 -9.60
C HIS A 142 -0.37 2.92 -8.34
N TRP A 143 -1.27 3.70 -7.76
CA TRP A 143 -1.13 4.32 -6.43
C TRP A 143 -2.48 4.33 -5.74
N PHE A 144 -2.49 4.50 -4.42
CA PHE A 144 -3.76 4.49 -3.69
C PHE A 144 -3.72 5.34 -2.43
N GLN A 145 -4.86 5.95 -2.12
CA GLN A 145 -5.02 6.82 -0.95
C GLN A 145 -6.23 6.38 -0.13
N ALA A 146 -6.09 6.42 1.20
CA ALA A 146 -7.23 6.18 2.08
C ALA A 146 -8.13 7.40 2.24
N GLY A 147 -9.43 7.16 2.41
CA GLY A 147 -10.38 8.21 2.76
C GLY A 147 -10.19 8.76 4.18
N LYS A 148 -11.08 9.68 4.58
CA LYS A 148 -11.04 10.39 5.88
C LYS A 148 -11.09 9.51 7.14
N LYS A 149 -11.44 8.24 7.00
CA LYS A 149 -11.49 7.26 8.11
C LYS A 149 -10.30 6.30 8.10
N GLY A 150 -9.33 6.50 7.20
CA GLY A 150 -8.29 5.52 6.86
C GLY A 150 -8.86 4.31 6.11
N ALA A 151 -8.04 3.28 5.92
CA ALA A 151 -8.42 2.04 5.27
C ALA A 151 -7.66 0.84 5.84
N VAL A 152 -8.30 -0.33 5.81
CA VAL A 152 -7.65 -1.63 5.98
C VAL A 152 -7.88 -2.44 4.71
N ILE A 153 -6.81 -3.01 4.16
CA ILE A 153 -6.80 -3.64 2.84
C ILE A 153 -6.07 -4.98 2.95
N SER A 154 -6.72 -6.06 2.53
CA SER A 154 -6.01 -7.33 2.30
C SER A 154 -5.42 -7.29 0.90
N GLU A 155 -4.15 -7.67 0.79
CA GLU A 155 -3.46 -7.98 -0.48
C GLU A 155 -3.35 -9.50 -0.60
N PHE A 156 -3.82 -10.04 -1.72
CA PHE A 156 -3.59 -11.43 -2.13
C PHE A 156 -2.86 -11.42 -3.46
N SER A 157 -1.70 -12.06 -3.54
CA SER A 157 -0.86 -11.95 -4.73
C SER A 157 -0.09 -13.22 -5.05
N SER A 158 0.51 -13.23 -6.24
CA SER A 158 1.70 -14.04 -6.51
C SER A 158 2.86 -13.62 -5.57
N PRO A 159 4.01 -14.32 -5.56
CA PRO A 159 5.11 -14.00 -4.66
C PRO A 159 5.50 -12.52 -4.74
N SER A 160 5.79 -11.92 -3.59
CA SER A 160 6.20 -10.51 -3.50
C SER A 160 7.71 -10.42 -3.40
N ASP A 161 8.32 -9.61 -4.26
CA ASP A 161 9.71 -9.16 -4.13
C ASP A 161 9.73 -7.63 -4.13
N ASP A 162 9.61 -7.06 -2.94
CA ASP A 162 9.51 -5.61 -2.75
C ASP A 162 10.78 -4.87 -3.22
N ALA A 163 11.92 -5.56 -3.37
CA ALA A 163 13.14 -4.96 -3.93
C ALA A 163 13.06 -4.74 -5.45
N SER A 164 12.17 -5.47 -6.13
CA SER A 164 11.96 -5.39 -7.58
C SER A 164 10.97 -4.30 -7.99
N ASP A 165 10.24 -3.72 -7.02
CA ASP A 165 9.23 -2.70 -7.28
C ASP A 165 9.86 -1.44 -7.88
N ILE A 166 9.24 -0.94 -8.96
CA ILE A 166 9.66 0.30 -9.60
C ILE A 166 8.70 1.41 -9.23
N PHE A 167 9.19 2.38 -8.45
CA PHE A 167 8.47 3.59 -8.08
C PHE A 167 8.65 4.69 -9.14
N THR A 168 7.59 5.44 -9.41
CA THR A 168 7.66 6.61 -10.30
C THR A 168 8.49 7.74 -9.68
N ASP A 169 8.43 7.89 -8.36
CA ASP A 169 9.25 8.86 -7.63
C ASP A 169 10.68 8.33 -7.40
N PRO A 170 11.72 8.89 -8.04
CA PRO A 170 13.10 8.41 -7.90
C PRO A 170 13.71 8.70 -6.51
N ARG A 171 13.03 9.47 -5.65
CA ARG A 171 13.47 9.71 -4.27
C ARG A 171 13.18 8.53 -3.35
N ILE A 172 12.23 7.66 -3.75
CA ILE A 172 11.78 6.54 -2.93
C ILE A 172 12.85 5.46 -2.85
N LYS A 173 13.02 4.92 -1.64
CA LYS A 173 13.85 3.75 -1.36
C LYS A 173 13.01 2.72 -0.60
N ARG A 174 12.59 1.65 -1.29
CA ARG A 174 11.72 0.62 -0.71
C ARG A 174 12.47 -0.32 0.24
N VAL A 175 13.69 -0.68 -0.13
CA VAL A 175 14.64 -1.43 0.68
C VAL A 175 15.81 -0.49 0.98
N LEU A 176 16.24 -0.44 2.24
CA LEU A 176 17.49 0.21 2.58
C LEU A 176 18.60 -0.67 2.02
N ASN A 177 19.26 -0.22 0.95
CA ASN A 177 20.55 -0.80 0.61
C ASN A 177 21.52 -0.43 1.74
N ASP A 178 22.08 -1.43 2.41
CA ASP A 178 23.26 -1.27 3.27
C ASP A 178 24.44 -0.70 2.46
#